data_AF-A0A3D9E793-F1
#
_entry.id   AF-A0A3D9E793-F1
#
_cell.length_a   1.000
_cell.length_b   1.000
_cell.length_c   1.000
_cell.angle_alpha   90.00
_cell.angle_beta   90.00
_cell.angle_gamma   90.00
#
_symmetry.space_group_name_H-M   'P 1'
#
loop_
_entity.id
_entity.type
_entity.pdbx_description
1 polymer ?
#
loop_
_entity_poly.entity_id
_entity_poly.type
_entity_poly.pdbx_seq_one_letter_code
_entity_poly.pdbx_strand_id
1 'polypeptide(L)'
;MTYRQIHPTFIKDGVPSSSRFIPSAKDQNKLSVDRGSLVSAEESHANYVASGLKSAAVFGLTVGEFKSVDIPTFADPIAETPDRPENLAHALADYSAHSAAEQKQKALRLQEMAIQRGPLHTE
;
A
#
# COMPACT_ATOMS: atom_id res chain seq x y z
N MET A 1 -4.41 2.63 -10.88
CA MET A 1 -3.44 1.88 -10.04
C MET A 1 -3.51 2.44 -8.62
N THR A 2 -3.12 1.67 -7.61
CA THR A 2 -2.82 2.12 -6.25
C THR A 2 -1.40 1.72 -5.90
N TYR A 3 -0.72 2.52 -5.09
CA TYR A 3 0.69 2.35 -4.75
C TYR A 3 0.87 1.99 -3.27
N ARG A 4 1.70 1.00 -3.01
CA ARG A 4 2.02 0.51 -1.67
C ARG A 4 3.52 0.63 -1.42
N GLN A 5 3.86 1.33 -0.35
CA GLN A 5 5.21 1.54 0.13
C GLN A 5 5.71 0.31 0.90
N ILE A 6 6.93 -0.14 0.60
CA ILE A 6 7.54 -1.31 1.24
C ILE A 6 8.79 -0.88 2.00
N HIS A 7 8.73 -0.98 3.32
CA HIS A 7 9.88 -0.67 4.17
C HIS A 7 11.05 -1.65 3.90
N PRO A 8 12.32 -1.20 3.89
CA PRO A 8 13.48 -2.00 3.48
C PRO A 8 13.59 -3.37 4.16
N THR A 9 13.27 -3.46 5.45
CA THR A 9 13.33 -4.72 6.22
C THR A 9 12.34 -5.79 5.78
N PHE A 10 11.36 -5.43 4.95
CA PHE A 10 10.34 -6.35 4.43
C PHE A 10 10.59 -6.73 2.97
N ILE A 11 11.76 -6.40 2.41
CA ILE A 11 12.20 -6.89 1.10
C ILE A 11 13.34 -7.88 1.34
N LYS A 12 13.23 -9.05 0.73
CA LYS A 12 14.31 -10.04 0.69
C LYS A 12 14.50 -10.48 -0.76
N ASP A 13 15.72 -10.37 -1.28
CA ASP A 13 16.06 -10.74 -2.66
C ASP A 13 15.12 -10.08 -3.71
N GLY A 14 14.74 -8.81 -3.47
CA GLY A 14 13.80 -8.05 -4.32
C GLY A 14 12.32 -8.38 -4.12
N VAL A 15 12.00 -9.35 -3.25
CA VAL A 15 10.63 -9.81 -3.00
C VAL A 15 10.07 -9.15 -1.72
N PRO A 16 8.97 -8.38 -1.80
CA PRO A 16 8.33 -7.81 -0.63
C PRO A 16 7.58 -8.89 0.16
N SER A 17 7.55 -8.80 1.49
CA SER A 17 6.77 -9.70 2.35
C SER A 17 5.26 -9.49 2.17
N SER A 18 4.47 -10.57 2.15
CA SER A 18 2.99 -10.52 2.17
C SER A 18 2.43 -9.70 3.34
N SER A 19 3.18 -9.62 4.45
CA SER A 19 2.82 -8.81 5.62
C SER A 19 2.75 -7.31 5.33
N ARG A 20 3.18 -6.84 4.16
CA ARG A 20 3.05 -5.44 3.69
C ARG A 20 1.81 -5.20 2.82
N PHE A 21 1.09 -6.26 2.49
CA PHE A 21 -0.18 -6.24 1.75
C PHE A 21 -1.37 -6.56 2.66
N ILE A 22 -1.22 -6.37 3.98
CA ILE A 22 -2.26 -6.52 5.00
C ILE A 22 -2.12 -5.37 6.00
N PRO A 23 -3.22 -4.81 6.53
CA PRO A 23 -3.15 -3.85 7.64
C PRO A 23 -2.48 -4.47 8.88
N SER A 24 -1.75 -3.64 9.62
CA SER A 24 -1.30 -3.97 10.97
C SER A 24 -2.45 -3.79 11.98
N ALA A 25 -2.24 -4.26 13.22
CA ALA A 25 -3.21 -4.09 14.29
C ALA A 25 -3.56 -2.61 14.59
N LYS A 26 -2.63 -1.68 14.30
CA LYS A 26 -2.85 -0.24 14.50
C LYS A 26 -3.68 0.41 13.41
N ASP A 27 -3.80 -0.26 12.26
CA ASP A 27 -4.42 0.30 11.07
C ASP A 27 -5.93 0.05 11.02
N GLN A 28 -6.53 -0.50 12.09
CA GLN A 28 -7.98 -0.72 12.21
C GLN A 28 -8.59 -1.49 11.02
N ASN A 29 -7.86 -2.50 10.52
CA ASN A 29 -8.19 -3.27 9.32
C ASN A 29 -8.18 -2.46 8.00
N LYS A 30 -7.49 -1.32 7.92
CA LYS A 30 -7.44 -0.49 6.70
C LYS A 30 -6.00 -0.28 6.23
N LEU A 31 -5.66 -0.82 5.08
CA LEU A 31 -4.30 -0.70 4.53
C LEU A 31 -4.17 0.62 3.76
N SER A 32 -3.22 1.47 4.17
CA SER A 32 -2.87 2.68 3.43
C SER A 32 -2.21 2.38 2.09
N VAL A 33 -2.72 3.03 1.05
CA VAL A 33 -2.19 3.06 -0.31
C VAL A 33 -2.34 4.46 -0.90
N ASP A 34 -1.61 4.79 -1.96
CA ASP A 34 -1.83 6.03 -2.71
C ASP A 34 -2.53 5.77 -4.04
N ARG A 35 -3.35 6.71 -4.49
CA ARG A 35 -4.06 6.66 -5.77
C ARG A 35 -3.13 7.07 -6.90
N GLY A 36 -2.73 6.10 -7.73
CA GLY A 36 -1.88 6.35 -8.89
C GLY A 36 -2.55 7.11 -10.04
N SER A 37 -3.79 7.58 -9.85
CA SER A 37 -4.44 8.55 -10.73
C SER A 37 -4.12 10.00 -10.35
N LEU A 38 -3.49 10.24 -9.19
CA LEU A 38 -3.16 11.58 -8.68
C LEU A 38 -1.65 11.81 -8.53
N VAL A 39 -0.88 10.75 -8.37
CA VAL A 39 0.58 10.77 -8.25
C VAL A 39 1.15 9.64 -9.08
N SER A 40 2.42 9.75 -9.47
CA SER A 40 3.24 8.65 -9.97
C SER A 40 3.78 7.79 -8.81
N ALA A 41 4.41 6.66 -9.14
CA ALA A 41 5.04 5.80 -8.12
C ALA A 41 6.24 6.51 -7.44
N GLU A 42 7.01 7.29 -8.21
CA GLU A 42 8.12 8.11 -7.70
C GLU A 42 7.61 9.21 -6.77
N GLU A 43 6.58 9.96 -7.16
CA GLU A 43 5.97 11.00 -6.29
C GLU A 43 5.36 10.40 -5.02
N SER A 44 4.71 9.22 -5.12
CA SER A 44 4.22 8.49 -3.94
C SER A 44 5.37 8.11 -2.98
N HIS A 45 6.50 7.65 -3.51
CA HIS A 45 7.70 7.39 -2.70
C HIS A 45 8.23 8.66 -2.05
N ALA A 46 8.43 9.72 -2.83
CA ALA A 46 8.95 11.00 -2.35
C ALA A 46 8.06 11.58 -1.23
N ASN A 47 6.74 11.59 -1.41
CA ASN A 47 5.79 12.04 -0.39
C ASN A 47 5.86 11.18 0.88
N TYR A 48 5.99 9.87 0.74
CA TYR A 48 6.09 8.96 1.88
C TYR A 48 7.38 9.17 2.67
N VAL A 49 8.52 9.34 1.98
CA VAL A 49 9.82 9.59 2.63
C VAL A 49 9.89 10.99 3.24
N ALA A 50 9.32 12.00 2.59
CA ALA A 50 9.19 13.35 3.13
C ALA A 50 8.40 13.38 4.46
N SER A 51 7.51 12.41 4.70
CA SER A 51 6.81 12.25 5.98
C SER A 51 7.63 11.59 7.10
N GLY A 52 8.94 11.38 6.88
CA GLY A 52 9.86 10.78 7.85
C GLY A 52 9.80 9.25 7.90
N LEU A 53 9.06 8.62 6.99
CA LEU A 53 8.95 7.17 6.86
C LEU A 53 9.99 6.62 5.88
N LYS A 54 10.25 5.31 5.93
CA LYS A 54 11.21 4.63 5.03
C LYS A 54 10.49 3.72 4.04
N SER A 55 10.93 3.77 2.79
CA SER A 55 10.45 2.90 1.71
C SER A 55 11.61 2.55 0.78
N ALA A 56 11.85 1.26 0.58
CA ALA A 56 12.84 0.77 -0.38
C ALA A 56 12.25 0.59 -1.79
N ALA A 57 10.93 0.37 -1.88
CA ALA A 57 10.25 0.17 -3.14
C ALA A 57 8.76 0.50 -3.07
N VAL A 58 8.21 0.87 -4.22
CA VAL A 58 6.78 1.07 -4.42
C VAL A 58 6.25 -0.05 -5.30
N PHE A 59 5.26 -0.78 -4.80
CA PHE A 59 4.55 -1.79 -5.57
C PHE A 59 3.16 -1.29 -5.96
N GLY A 60 2.73 -1.63 -7.17
CA GLY A 60 1.42 -1.26 -7.68
C GLY A 60 0.43 -2.41 -7.64
N LEU A 61 -0.81 -2.10 -7.27
CA LEU A 61 -1.98 -2.97 -7.41
C LEU A 61 -3.14 -2.17 -8.01
N THR A 62 -3.98 -2.78 -8.83
CA THR A 62 -5.16 -2.10 -9.38
C THR A 62 -6.34 -2.19 -8.42
N VAL A 63 -7.28 -1.25 -8.53
CA VAL A 63 -8.57 -1.35 -7.81
C VAL A 63 -9.30 -2.65 -8.18
N GLY A 64 -9.15 -3.12 -9.43
CA GLY A 64 -9.70 -4.41 -9.87
C GLY A 64 -9.09 -5.62 -9.17
N GLU A 65 -7.78 -5.60 -8.89
CA GLU A 65 -7.09 -6.65 -8.14
C GLU A 65 -7.52 -6.68 -6.67
N PHE A 66 -7.69 -5.52 -6.02
CA PHE A 66 -8.29 -5.48 -4.69
C PHE A 66 -9.73 -6.00 -4.69
N LYS A 67 -10.54 -5.59 -5.68
CA LYS A 67 -11.92 -6.04 -5.83
C LYS A 67 -12.02 -7.55 -6.09
N SER A 68 -11.10 -8.15 -6.85
CA SER A 68 -11.12 -9.59 -7.16
C SER A 68 -10.87 -10.47 -5.92
N VAL A 69 -10.34 -9.89 -4.85
CA VAL A 69 -10.19 -10.53 -3.54
C VAL A 69 -11.13 -9.92 -2.49
N ASP A 70 -12.23 -9.29 -2.90
CA ASP A 70 -13.28 -8.70 -2.06
C ASP A 70 -12.78 -7.62 -1.08
N ILE A 71 -11.78 -6.84 -1.46
CA ILE A 71 -11.28 -5.71 -0.67
C ILE A 71 -11.69 -4.42 -1.38
N PRO A 72 -12.65 -3.64 -0.85
CA PRO A 72 -12.97 -2.34 -1.40
C PRO A 72 -11.85 -1.34 -1.11
N THR A 73 -11.66 -0.40 -2.03
CA THR A 73 -10.76 0.74 -1.84
C THR A 73 -11.51 2.05 -1.94
N PHE A 74 -11.11 3.06 -1.17
CA PHE A 74 -11.74 4.37 -1.19
C PHE A 74 -10.73 5.49 -0.90
N ALA A 75 -11.03 6.68 -1.39
CA ALA A 75 -10.21 7.87 -1.15
C ALA A 75 -10.28 8.27 0.33
N ASP A 76 -9.13 8.60 0.90
CA ASP A 76 -8.99 9.06 2.27
C ASP A 76 -7.87 10.11 2.32
N PRO A 77 -8.03 11.25 1.63
CA PRO A 77 -6.96 12.24 1.51
C PRO A 77 -6.54 12.74 2.90
N ILE A 78 -5.24 12.88 3.11
CA ILE A 78 -4.68 13.31 4.38
C ILE A 78 -4.29 14.77 4.27
N ALA A 79 -4.92 15.60 5.11
CA ALA A 79 -4.59 17.00 5.24
C ALA A 79 -3.22 17.18 5.90
N GLU A 80 -2.58 18.32 5.63
CA GLU A 80 -1.36 18.73 6.30
C GLU A 80 -1.57 18.86 7.82
N THR A 81 -0.61 18.37 8.60
CA THR A 81 -0.51 18.58 10.05
C THR A 81 0.91 19.01 10.41
N PRO A 82 1.16 19.55 11.62
CA PRO A 82 2.51 19.93 12.04
C PRO A 82 3.56 18.81 11.93
N ASP A 83 3.12 17.55 12.03
CA ASP A 83 3.98 16.37 12.04
C ASP A 83 3.97 15.61 10.71
N ARG A 84 3.14 16.01 9.74
CA ARG A 84 2.94 15.25 8.51
C ARG A 84 2.52 16.14 7.34
N PRO A 85 3.22 16.08 6.19
CA PRO A 85 2.80 16.81 5.00
C PRO A 85 1.47 16.29 4.45
N GLU A 86 0.80 17.11 3.65
CA GLU A 86 -0.40 16.72 2.93
C GLU A 86 -0.14 15.50 2.03
N ASN A 87 -1.11 14.59 1.95
CA ASN A 87 -1.15 13.53 0.94
C ASN A 87 -2.58 13.37 0.40
N LEU A 88 -2.90 14.14 -0.64
CA LEU A 88 -4.18 14.05 -1.35
C LEU A 88 -4.35 12.72 -2.08
N ALA A 89 -3.27 12.03 -2.43
CA ALA A 89 -3.33 10.73 -3.08
C ALA A 89 -3.74 9.61 -2.13
N HIS A 90 -3.66 9.79 -0.82
CA HIS A 90 -3.95 8.75 0.15
C HIS A 90 -5.35 8.15 -0.03
N ALA A 91 -5.39 6.83 0.13
CA ALA A 91 -6.55 5.98 0.05
C ALA A 91 -6.38 4.79 1.00
N LEU A 92 -7.49 4.14 1.28
CA LEU A 92 -7.54 2.95 2.14
C LEU A 92 -8.08 1.77 1.35
N ALA A 93 -7.47 0.60 1.57
CA ALA A 93 -8.04 -0.70 1.22
C ALA A 93 -8.61 -1.35 2.48
N ASP A 94 -9.90 -1.66 2.49
CA ASP A 94 -10.63 -2.00 3.71
C ASP A 94 -10.81 -3.52 3.88
N TYR A 95 -10.19 -4.05 4.92
CA TYR A 95 -10.22 -5.45 5.30
C TYR A 95 -11.24 -5.72 6.42
N SER A 96 -11.99 -4.72 6.89
CA SER A 96 -12.91 -4.84 8.04
C SER A 96 -13.96 -5.93 7.91
N ALA A 97 -14.32 -6.34 6.68
CA ALA A 97 -15.27 -7.41 6.42
C ALA A 97 -14.70 -8.82 6.59
N HIS A 98 -13.39 -8.96 6.81
CA HIS A 98 -12.67 -10.23 6.76
C HIS A 98 -12.00 -10.55 8.09
N SER A 99 -12.06 -11.82 8.48
CA SER A 99 -11.32 -12.33 9.65
C SER A 99 -9.81 -12.25 9.44
N ALA A 100 -9.03 -12.24 10.53
CA ALA A 100 -7.57 -12.18 10.44
C ALA A 100 -6.94 -13.32 9.59
N ALA A 101 -7.58 -14.49 9.53
CA ALA A 101 -7.15 -15.58 8.68
C ALA A 101 -7.39 -15.27 7.18
N GLU A 102 -8.57 -14.77 6.83
CA GLU A 102 -8.93 -14.38 5.47
C GLU A 102 -8.06 -13.21 4.97
N GLN A 103 -7.80 -12.23 5.83
CA GLN A 103 -6.93 -11.10 5.50
C GLN A 103 -5.53 -11.58 5.08
N LYS A 104 -4.96 -12.56 5.78
CA LYS A 104 -3.65 -13.14 5.42
C LYS A 104 -3.68 -13.84 4.05
N GLN A 105 -4.75 -14.58 3.76
CA GLN A 105 -4.90 -15.26 2.47
C GLN A 105 -5.05 -14.26 1.31
N LYS A 106 -5.82 -13.19 1.51
CA LYS A 106 -5.99 -12.13 0.52
C LYS A 106 -4.70 -11.35 0.30
N ALA A 107 -3.96 -11.06 1.37
CA ALA A 107 -2.66 -10.39 1.28
C ALA A 107 -1.61 -11.20 0.51
N LEU A 108 -1.60 -12.52 0.66
CA LEU A 108 -0.73 -13.41 -0.14
C LEU A 108 -1.04 -13.28 -1.64
N ARG A 109 -2.32 -13.34 -2.03
CA ARG A 109 -2.74 -13.20 -3.43
C ARG A 109 -2.37 -11.83 -4.01
N LEU A 110 -2.58 -10.76 -3.25
CA LEU A 110 -2.21 -9.41 -3.68
C LEU A 110 -0.70 -9.24 -3.80
N GLN A 111 0.07 -9.82 -2.88
CA GLN A 111 1.53 -9.84 -2.95
C GLN A 111 2.00 -10.56 -4.22
N GLU A 112 1.43 -11.73 -4.55
CA GLU A 112 1.76 -12.47 -5.78
C GLU A 112 1.53 -11.63 -7.04
N MET A 113 0.37 -10.95 -7.14
CA MET A 113 0.06 -10.04 -8.26
C MET A 113 1.05 -8.87 -8.33
N ALA A 114 1.41 -8.30 -7.19
CA ALA A 114 2.39 -7.22 -7.10
C ALA A 114 3.80 -7.68 -7.52
N ILE A 115 4.22 -8.87 -7.09
CA ILE A 115 5.52 -9.48 -7.47
C ILE A 115 5.56 -9.75 -8.97
N GLN A 116 4.49 -10.30 -9.55
CA GLN A 116 4.41 -10.57 -10.98
C GLN A 116 4.59 -9.30 -11.82
N ARG A 117 4.12 -8.15 -11.31
CA ARG A 117 4.29 -6.84 -11.93
C ARG A 117 5.69 -6.25 -11.71
N GLY A 118 6.33 -6.58 -10.60
CA GLY A 118 7.58 -5.97 -10.16
C GLY A 118 7.40 -4.61 -9.48
N PRO A 119 8.48 -4.06 -8.90
CA PRO A 119 8.46 -2.73 -8.31
C PRO A 119 8.24 -1.68 -9.41
N LEU A 120 7.43 -0.67 -9.09
CA LEU A 120 7.19 0.48 -9.98
C LEU A 120 8.15 1.65 -9.71
N HIS A 121 8.80 1.64 -8.55
CA HIS A 121 9.88 2.55 -8.18
C HIS A 121 10.73 1.89 -7.08
N THR A 122 12.02 2.19 -7.05
CA THR A 122 13.00 1.74 -6.04
C THR A 122 13.87 2.91 -5.65
N GLU A 123 14.37 2.92 -4.40
CA GLU A 123 15.34 3.93 -3.92
C GLU A 123 16.67 3.91 -4.71
#